data_AF-A0A421G2Q7-F1
#
_entry.id   AF-A0A421G2Q7-F1
#
_cell.length_a   1.000
_cell.length_b   1.000
_cell.length_c   1.000
_cell.angle_alpha   90.00
_cell.angle_beta   90.00
_cell.angle_gamma   90.00
#
_symmetry.space_group_name_H-M   'P 1'
#
loop_
_entity.id
_entity.type
_entity.pdbx_description
1 polymer ?
#
loop_
_entity_poly.entity_id
_entity_poly.type
_entity_poly.pdbx_seq_one_letter_code
_entity_poly.pdbx_strand_id
1 'polypeptide(L)'
;MATLIPHVLPCLRDHNSKIALSALEILELLVTRVAETTLRSYFKLLWVSIVERLGDNKLPVREKAVDVVVEISVVLDIPMILEKLKVCMQHKNWRTREQSLHAVWRCLERHNLFKEKKDVLLDDVSDEEGCKKLAGRCSKAPNSDTALPFLSQGIRSVRERLCEQVIDLRSSVSREACQAIQMLANTLRDDFNGHAEYCLGNLLKATYVTIQVISTAADTTVRSMIESTNSGYVRVIPK
;
A
#
# COMPACT_ATOMS: atom_id res chain seq x y z
N MET A 1 -8.02 -17.77 -21.73
CA MET A 1 -7.30 -17.29 -20.52
C MET A 1 -8.14 -17.33 -19.24
N ALA A 2 -9.47 -17.09 -19.29
CA ALA A 2 -10.37 -17.24 -18.12
C ALA A 2 -10.39 -18.65 -17.48
N THR A 3 -9.81 -19.65 -18.14
CA THR A 3 -9.75 -21.04 -17.70
C THR A 3 -8.62 -21.35 -16.72
N LEU A 4 -7.59 -20.49 -16.56
CA LEU A 4 -6.42 -20.83 -15.74
C LEU A 4 -6.59 -20.50 -14.24
N ILE A 5 -7.38 -19.49 -13.88
CA ILE A 5 -7.60 -19.10 -12.46
C ILE A 5 -8.12 -20.28 -11.61
N PRO A 6 -9.12 -21.06 -12.05
CA PRO A 6 -9.56 -22.25 -11.31
C PRO A 6 -8.47 -23.29 -11.06
N HIS A 7 -7.52 -23.44 -11.98
CA HIS A 7 -6.43 -24.41 -11.85
C HIS A 7 -5.31 -23.92 -10.93
N VAL A 8 -5.10 -22.60 -10.83
CA VAL A 8 -4.10 -22.00 -9.92
C VAL A 8 -4.60 -21.97 -8.46
N LEU A 9 -5.92 -21.87 -8.24
CA LEU A 9 -6.52 -21.76 -6.91
C LEU A 9 -6.09 -22.86 -5.92
N PRO A 10 -6.09 -24.15 -6.27
CA PRO A 10 -5.58 -25.21 -5.39
C PRO A 10 -4.10 -25.04 -5.05
N CYS A 11 -3.27 -24.64 -6.03
CA CYS A 11 -1.82 -24.47 -5.84
C CYS A 11 -1.47 -23.33 -4.88
N LEU A 12 -2.30 -22.28 -4.80
CA LEU A 12 -2.13 -21.20 -3.82
C LEU A 12 -2.27 -21.69 -2.37
N ARG A 13 -3.05 -22.76 -2.15
CA ARG A 13 -3.30 -23.34 -0.83
C ARG A 13 -2.40 -24.54 -0.52
N ASP A 14 -1.45 -24.84 -1.41
CA ASP A 14 -0.51 -25.93 -1.20
C ASP A 14 0.37 -25.66 0.04
N HIS A 15 0.70 -26.73 0.77
CA HIS A 15 1.58 -26.67 1.93
C HIS A 15 3.03 -26.43 1.54
N ASN A 16 3.42 -26.80 0.32
CA ASN A 16 4.73 -26.53 -0.23
C ASN A 16 4.84 -25.06 -0.67
N SER A 17 5.61 -24.29 0.09
CA SER A 17 5.85 -22.87 -0.20
C SER A 17 6.38 -22.58 -1.60
N LYS A 18 7.09 -23.51 -2.27
CA LYS A 18 7.55 -23.32 -3.65
C LYS A 18 6.40 -23.39 -4.66
N ILE A 19 5.45 -24.30 -4.43
CA ILE A 19 4.24 -24.44 -5.26
C ILE A 19 3.36 -23.21 -5.06
N ALA A 20 3.14 -22.80 -3.81
CA ALA A 20 2.38 -21.60 -3.50
C ALA A 20 3.02 -20.32 -4.09
N LEU A 21 4.35 -20.19 -4.02
CA LEU A 21 5.07 -19.07 -4.63
C LEU A 21 4.90 -19.05 -6.15
N SER A 22 5.14 -20.18 -6.82
CA SER A 22 4.99 -20.29 -8.27
C SER A 22 3.55 -19.98 -8.70
N ALA A 23 2.56 -20.41 -7.90
CA ALA A 23 1.16 -20.11 -8.13
C ALA A 23 0.84 -18.61 -8.01
N LEU A 24 1.46 -17.91 -7.06
CA LEU A 24 1.32 -16.46 -6.93
C LEU A 24 2.00 -15.70 -8.10
N GLU A 25 3.17 -16.15 -8.55
CA GLU A 25 3.85 -15.57 -9.73
C GLU A 25 3.00 -15.73 -11.00
N ILE A 26 2.40 -16.91 -11.21
CA ILE A 26 1.45 -17.13 -12.30
C ILE A 26 0.23 -16.23 -12.12
N LEU A 27 -0.32 -16.13 -10.90
CA LEU A 27 -1.49 -15.30 -10.63
C LEU A 27 -1.23 -13.82 -10.90
N GLU A 28 -0.07 -13.28 -10.52
CA GLU A 28 0.36 -11.90 -10.82
C GLU A 28 0.31 -11.62 -12.33
N LEU A 29 0.87 -12.53 -13.13
CA LEU A 29 0.84 -12.42 -14.61
C LEU A 29 -0.57 -12.57 -15.19
N LEU A 30 -1.42 -13.40 -14.57
CA LEU A 30 -2.79 -13.62 -15.01
C LEU A 30 -3.67 -12.41 -14.72
N VAL A 31 -3.59 -11.84 -13.51
CA VAL A 31 -4.39 -10.69 -13.07
C VAL A 31 -4.30 -9.55 -14.08
N THR A 32 -3.10 -9.25 -14.57
CA THR A 32 -2.85 -8.18 -15.55
C THR A 32 -3.35 -8.48 -16.97
N ARG A 33 -3.75 -9.72 -17.27
CA ARG A 33 -4.13 -10.17 -18.63
C ARG A 33 -5.57 -10.66 -18.75
N VAL A 34 -6.27 -10.89 -17.65
CA VAL A 34 -7.67 -11.32 -17.66
C VAL A 34 -8.61 -10.12 -17.70
N ALA A 35 -9.79 -10.31 -18.31
CA ALA A 35 -10.84 -9.30 -18.26
C ALA A 35 -11.26 -9.03 -16.81
N GLU A 36 -11.53 -7.76 -16.48
CA GLU A 36 -11.97 -7.32 -15.16
C GLU A 36 -13.16 -8.12 -14.64
N THR A 37 -14.16 -8.40 -15.49
CA THR A 37 -15.35 -9.20 -15.14
C THR A 37 -15.00 -10.62 -14.70
N THR A 38 -13.97 -11.22 -15.30
CA THR A 38 -13.47 -12.55 -14.92
C THR A 38 -12.75 -12.48 -13.59
N LEU A 39 -11.90 -11.47 -13.37
CA LEU A 39 -11.23 -11.32 -12.08
C LEU A 39 -12.23 -11.08 -10.94
N ARG A 40 -13.26 -10.27 -11.17
CA ARG A 40 -14.33 -10.00 -10.20
C ARG A 40 -15.09 -11.27 -9.79
N SER A 41 -15.37 -12.17 -10.72
CA SER A 41 -16.10 -13.41 -10.41
C SER A 41 -15.30 -14.37 -9.50
N TYR A 42 -13.97 -14.41 -9.65
CA TYR A 42 -13.09 -15.22 -8.81
C TYR A 42 -12.57 -14.50 -7.56
N PHE A 43 -12.73 -13.17 -7.47
CA PHE A 43 -12.11 -12.34 -6.44
C PHE A 43 -12.37 -12.84 -5.02
N LYS A 44 -13.61 -13.24 -4.70
CA LYS A 44 -13.94 -13.75 -3.36
C LYS A 44 -13.10 -14.98 -2.97
N LEU A 45 -12.88 -15.91 -3.90
CA LEU A 45 -12.10 -17.13 -3.64
C LEU A 45 -10.60 -16.83 -3.62
N LEU A 46 -10.13 -16.01 -4.56
CA LEU A 46 -8.75 -15.58 -4.64
C LEU A 46 -8.32 -14.82 -3.39
N TRP A 47 -9.17 -13.90 -2.91
CA TRP A 47 -8.87 -13.08 -1.74
C TRP A 47 -8.61 -13.93 -0.49
N VAL A 48 -9.42 -14.97 -0.26
CA VAL A 48 -9.19 -15.90 0.87
C VAL A 48 -7.81 -16.54 0.78
N SER A 49 -7.44 -17.06 -0.39
CA SER A 49 -6.12 -17.69 -0.59
C SER A 49 -4.97 -16.68 -0.47
N ILE A 50 -5.15 -15.46 -1.00
CA ILE A 50 -4.14 -14.40 -0.91
C ILE A 50 -3.91 -13.97 0.55
N VAL A 51 -4.97 -13.82 1.35
CA VAL A 51 -4.85 -13.46 2.77
C VAL A 51 -4.10 -14.53 3.56
N GLU A 52 -4.31 -15.81 3.26
CA GLU A 52 -3.50 -16.89 3.83
C GLU A 52 -2.02 -16.74 3.46
N ARG A 53 -1.71 -16.37 2.20
CA ARG A 53 -0.33 -16.18 1.72
C ARG A 53 0.34 -14.90 2.24
N LEU A 54 -0.40 -13.81 2.47
CA LEU A 54 0.10 -12.65 3.22
C LEU A 54 0.56 -13.04 4.64
N GLY A 55 -0.03 -14.10 5.19
CA GLY A 55 0.34 -14.65 6.50
C GLY A 55 1.43 -15.74 6.48
N ASP A 56 2.01 -16.06 5.32
CA ASP A 56 2.89 -17.23 5.17
C ASP A 56 4.16 -17.11 6.01
N ASN A 57 4.70 -18.25 6.45
CA ASN A 57 5.95 -18.29 7.21
C ASN A 57 7.18 -17.92 6.37
N LYS A 58 7.12 -18.07 5.04
CA LYS A 58 8.20 -17.74 4.11
C LYS A 58 8.04 -16.32 3.57
N LEU A 59 9.09 -15.50 3.75
CA LEU A 59 9.09 -14.11 3.27
C LEU A 59 8.82 -13.98 1.76
N PRO A 60 9.42 -14.79 0.86
CA PRO A 60 9.17 -14.66 -0.57
C PRO A 60 7.70 -14.87 -0.97
N VAL A 61 6.99 -15.76 -0.26
CA VAL A 61 5.56 -16.00 -0.51
C VAL A 61 4.73 -14.79 -0.09
N ARG A 62 5.09 -14.17 1.05
CA ARG A 62 4.42 -12.95 1.55
C ARG A 62 4.61 -11.76 0.60
N GLU A 63 5.85 -11.52 0.18
CA GLU A 63 6.19 -10.42 -0.73
C GLU A 63 5.46 -10.58 -2.07
N LYS A 64 5.49 -11.79 -2.64
CA LYS A 64 4.77 -12.07 -3.89
C LYS A 64 3.25 -11.97 -3.73
N ALA A 65 2.69 -12.30 -2.56
CA ALA A 65 1.27 -12.07 -2.28
C ALA A 65 0.92 -10.58 -2.24
N VAL A 66 1.81 -9.71 -1.73
CA VAL A 66 1.64 -8.26 -1.80
C VAL A 66 1.65 -7.78 -3.25
N ASP A 67 2.57 -8.25 -4.08
CA ASP A 67 2.61 -7.89 -5.51
C ASP A 67 1.28 -8.24 -6.22
N VAL A 68 0.74 -9.44 -5.95
CA VAL A 68 -0.58 -9.84 -6.48
C VAL A 68 -1.69 -8.90 -6.01
N VAL A 69 -1.71 -8.49 -4.73
CA VAL A 69 -2.70 -7.53 -4.22
C VAL A 69 -2.59 -6.18 -4.96
N VAL A 70 -1.37 -5.71 -5.20
CA VAL A 70 -1.11 -4.47 -5.92
C VAL A 70 -1.65 -4.55 -7.34
N GLU A 71 -1.37 -5.62 -8.08
CA GLU A 71 -1.88 -5.78 -9.45
C GLU A 71 -3.41 -5.97 -9.47
N ILE A 72 -4.01 -6.63 -8.48
CA ILE A 72 -5.48 -6.69 -8.35
C ILE A 72 -6.06 -5.28 -8.13
N SER A 73 -5.39 -4.43 -7.35
CA SER A 73 -5.85 -3.05 -7.14
C SER A 73 -5.83 -2.21 -8.42
N VAL A 74 -4.95 -2.54 -9.37
CA VAL A 74 -4.86 -1.87 -10.67
C VAL A 74 -6.01 -2.27 -11.59
N VAL A 75 -6.35 -3.55 -11.59
CA VAL A 75 -7.39 -4.09 -12.48
C VAL A 75 -8.80 -3.89 -11.94
N LEU A 76 -8.97 -3.91 -10.61
CA LEU A 76 -10.24 -3.68 -9.95
C LEU A 76 -10.35 -2.24 -9.45
N ASP A 77 -10.82 -2.03 -8.23
CA ASP A 77 -11.03 -0.72 -7.62
C ASP A 77 -10.22 -0.59 -6.32
N ILE A 78 -9.47 0.49 -6.18
CA ILE A 78 -8.57 0.72 -5.05
C ILE A 78 -9.34 0.89 -3.74
N PRO A 79 -10.39 1.73 -3.63
CA PRO A 79 -11.24 1.78 -2.45
C PRO A 79 -11.69 0.39 -1.99
N MET A 80 -12.12 -0.46 -2.92
CA MET A 80 -12.50 -1.84 -2.60
C MET A 80 -11.33 -2.64 -1.99
N ILE A 81 -10.12 -2.56 -2.56
CA ILE A 81 -8.95 -3.27 -2.04
C ILE A 81 -8.49 -2.71 -0.70
N LEU A 82 -8.52 -1.39 -0.50
CA LEU A 82 -8.18 -0.76 0.77
C LEU A 82 -9.13 -1.18 1.89
N GLU A 83 -10.44 -1.28 1.63
CA GLU A 83 -11.40 -1.83 2.61
C GLU A 83 -11.13 -3.30 2.95
N LYS A 84 -10.65 -4.09 1.98
CA LYS A 84 -10.24 -5.48 2.27
C LYS A 84 -8.96 -5.54 3.12
N LEU A 85 -7.97 -4.71 2.81
CA LEU A 85 -6.72 -4.60 3.58
C LEU A 85 -6.95 -4.07 5.00
N LYS A 86 -7.89 -3.16 5.19
CA LYS A 86 -8.34 -2.67 6.51
C LYS A 86 -8.76 -3.80 7.44
N VAL A 87 -9.43 -4.83 6.90
CA VAL A 87 -9.81 -6.03 7.68
C VAL A 87 -8.58 -6.87 8.01
N CYS A 88 -7.61 -6.99 7.11
CA CYS A 88 -6.36 -7.71 7.33
C CYS A 88 -5.50 -7.11 8.44
N MET A 89 -5.56 -5.80 8.67
CA MET A 89 -4.88 -5.12 9.78
C MET A 89 -5.37 -5.58 11.17
N GLN A 90 -6.50 -6.27 11.27
CA GLN A 90 -6.99 -6.86 12.52
C GLN A 90 -6.85 -8.38 12.56
N HIS A 91 -6.15 -8.98 11.59
CA HIS A 91 -6.01 -10.41 11.51
C HIS A 91 -5.20 -10.97 12.67
N LYS A 92 -5.58 -12.17 13.16
CA LYS A 92 -4.89 -12.86 14.27
C LYS A 92 -3.40 -13.12 13.97
N ASN A 93 -3.07 -13.40 12.71
CA ASN A 93 -1.70 -13.60 12.27
C ASN A 93 -1.05 -12.24 12.01
N TRP A 94 -0.01 -11.94 12.79
CA TRP A 94 0.72 -10.68 12.70
C TRP A 94 1.41 -10.46 11.35
N ARG A 95 1.80 -11.54 10.66
CA ARG A 95 2.40 -11.44 9.32
C ARG A 95 1.39 -10.89 8.33
N THR A 96 0.13 -11.34 8.41
CA THR A 96 -0.96 -10.79 7.60
C THR A 96 -1.16 -9.30 7.87
N ARG A 97 -1.08 -8.87 9.15
CA ARG A 97 -1.18 -7.45 9.53
C ARG A 97 -0.04 -6.64 8.92
N GLU A 98 1.21 -7.07 9.14
CA GLU A 98 2.42 -6.47 8.54
C GLU A 98 2.28 -6.35 7.02
N GLN A 99 2.03 -7.44 6.31
CA GLN A 99 1.94 -7.40 4.85
C GLN A 99 0.74 -6.60 4.33
N SER A 100 -0.35 -6.49 5.11
CA SER A 100 -1.47 -5.62 4.74
C SER A 100 -1.10 -4.13 4.80
N LEU A 101 -0.25 -3.72 5.75
CA LEU A 101 0.27 -2.36 5.84
C LEU A 101 1.19 -2.06 4.65
N HIS A 102 2.08 -3.01 4.34
CA HIS A 102 2.94 -2.94 3.16
C HIS A 102 2.10 -2.80 1.88
N ALA A 103 1.06 -3.63 1.72
CA ALA A 103 0.18 -3.58 0.56
C ALA A 103 -0.59 -2.25 0.44
N VAL A 104 -1.03 -1.63 1.55
CA VAL A 104 -1.75 -0.35 1.48
C VAL A 104 -0.92 0.72 0.80
N TRP A 105 0.32 0.94 1.25
CA TRP A 105 1.12 2.03 0.67
C TRP A 105 1.59 1.66 -0.75
N ARG A 106 1.93 0.40 -1.03
CA ARG A 106 2.28 -0.08 -2.37
C ARG A 106 1.15 0.13 -3.38
N CYS A 107 -0.10 -0.15 -2.98
CA CYS A 107 -1.27 0.13 -3.81
C CYS A 107 -1.37 1.63 -4.10
N LEU A 108 -1.30 2.48 -3.06
CA LEU A 108 -1.42 3.93 -3.24
C LEU A 108 -0.31 4.50 -4.14
N GLU A 109 0.94 4.06 -3.95
CA GLU A 109 2.08 4.43 -4.79
C GLU A 109 1.89 3.98 -6.24
N ARG A 110 1.47 2.73 -6.45
CA ARG A 110 1.25 2.15 -7.78
C ARG A 110 0.24 2.98 -8.58
N HIS A 111 -0.84 3.43 -7.93
CA HIS A 111 -1.88 4.21 -8.58
C HIS A 111 -1.50 5.66 -8.86
N ASN A 112 -0.64 6.25 -8.03
CA ASN A 112 -0.01 7.52 -8.37
C ASN A 112 0.84 7.41 -9.64
N LEU A 113 1.68 6.37 -9.74
CA LEU A 113 2.50 6.14 -10.95
C LEU A 113 1.66 5.85 -12.20
N PHE A 114 0.58 5.08 -12.08
CA PHE A 114 -0.31 4.84 -13.21
C PHE A 114 -1.02 6.10 -13.66
N LYS A 115 -1.41 6.96 -12.72
CA LYS A 115 -2.02 8.24 -13.04
C LYS A 115 -1.05 9.18 -13.74
N GLU A 116 0.16 9.36 -13.18
CA GLU A 116 1.21 10.15 -13.84
C GLU A 116 1.49 9.64 -15.26
N LYS A 117 1.61 8.32 -15.47
CA LYS A 117 1.79 7.76 -16.81
C LYS A 117 0.59 7.96 -17.73
N LYS A 118 -0.63 7.88 -17.20
CA LYS A 118 -1.86 8.09 -17.97
C LYS A 118 -1.99 9.55 -18.40
N ASP A 119 -1.66 10.50 -17.52
CA ASP A 119 -1.69 11.93 -17.81
C ASP A 119 -0.63 12.27 -18.89
N VAL A 120 0.58 11.71 -18.79
CA VAL A 120 1.61 11.83 -19.84
C VAL A 120 1.16 11.21 -21.18
N LEU A 121 0.59 10.01 -21.16
CA LEU A 121 0.11 9.35 -22.39
C LEU A 121 -1.11 10.04 -23.04
N LEU A 122 -1.90 10.77 -22.26
CA LEU A 122 -3.04 11.55 -22.78
C LEU A 122 -2.59 12.90 -23.34
N ASP A 123 -1.54 13.50 -22.78
CA ASP A 123 -0.89 14.69 -23.35
C ASP A 123 -0.12 14.37 -24.64
N ASP A 124 0.47 13.17 -24.75
CA ASP A 124 1.19 12.68 -25.95
C ASP A 124 0.27 12.34 -27.15
N VAL A 125 -1.05 12.44 -27.02
CA VAL A 125 -1.98 12.40 -28.18
C VAL A 125 -2.02 13.76 -28.92
N SER A 126 -1.35 14.78 -28.39
CA SER A 126 -1.35 16.13 -28.98
C SER A 126 -0.09 16.55 -29.73
N ASP A 127 1.02 15.80 -29.71
CA ASP A 127 2.15 16.05 -30.63
C ASP A 127 3.05 14.80 -30.74
N GLU A 128 3.14 14.23 -31.95
CA GLU A 128 4.24 13.32 -32.32
C GLU A 128 5.53 14.15 -32.36
N GLU A 129 6.40 14.01 -31.35
CA GLU A 129 7.85 13.80 -31.51
C GLU A 129 8.53 13.73 -30.13
N GLY A 130 9.34 12.69 -29.86
CA GLY A 130 10.45 12.82 -28.91
C GLY A 130 10.50 11.89 -27.70
N CYS A 131 10.54 10.57 -27.93
CA CYS A 131 11.14 9.62 -26.99
C CYS A 131 12.61 10.00 -26.70
N LYS A 132 12.89 10.62 -25.54
CA LYS A 132 14.12 10.46 -24.70
C LYS A 132 14.22 11.58 -23.63
N LYS A 133 13.68 11.33 -22.43
CA LYS A 133 14.22 11.83 -21.13
C LYS A 133 13.37 11.32 -19.94
N LEU A 134 13.66 10.11 -19.46
CA LEU A 134 13.03 9.55 -18.25
C LEU A 134 14.04 9.24 -17.13
N ALA A 135 15.08 10.05 -16.99
CA ALA A 135 15.96 9.99 -15.82
C ALA A 135 16.46 11.38 -15.47
N GLY A 136 15.91 11.99 -14.41
CA GLY A 136 16.59 13.11 -13.76
C GLY A 136 15.76 14.32 -13.32
N ARG A 137 14.44 14.25 -13.11
CA ARG A 137 13.68 15.39 -12.56
C ARG A 137 12.55 15.00 -11.60
N CYS A 138 12.90 14.45 -10.43
CA CYS A 138 12.03 14.51 -9.24
C CYS A 138 12.45 15.69 -8.38
N SER A 139 11.99 16.90 -8.70
CA SER A 139 12.04 18.00 -7.73
C SER A 139 11.05 19.13 -7.96
N LYS A 140 10.48 19.31 -9.15
CA LYS A 140 9.34 20.22 -9.37
C LYS A 140 8.51 19.75 -10.58
N ALA A 141 7.34 19.16 -10.32
CA ALA A 141 6.30 19.00 -11.33
C ALA A 141 5.04 19.70 -10.79
N PRO A 142 4.69 20.90 -11.30
CA PRO A 142 3.36 21.45 -11.11
C PRO A 142 2.47 20.79 -12.16
N ASN A 143 1.62 19.85 -11.72
CA ASN A 143 0.32 19.43 -12.28
C ASN A 143 -0.20 18.18 -11.52
N SER A 144 -0.10 18.21 -10.18
CA SER A 144 -0.45 17.11 -9.25
C SER A 144 -1.90 17.15 -8.72
N ASP A 145 -2.70 18.12 -9.17
CA ASP A 145 -3.94 18.55 -8.48
C ASP A 145 -5.04 17.50 -8.42
N THR A 146 -4.99 16.43 -9.23
CA THR A 146 -6.01 15.37 -9.20
C THR A 146 -5.50 14.06 -8.60
N ALA A 147 -4.19 13.83 -8.49
CA ALA A 147 -3.63 12.59 -7.95
C ALA A 147 -3.64 12.59 -6.40
N LEU A 148 -3.27 13.73 -5.81
CA LEU A 148 -3.21 13.91 -4.36
C LEU A 148 -4.59 13.78 -3.68
N PRO A 149 -5.72 14.31 -4.22
CA PRO A 149 -7.04 14.12 -3.62
C PRO A 149 -7.50 12.67 -3.58
N PHE A 150 -7.18 11.89 -4.62
CA PHE A 150 -7.53 10.48 -4.69
C PHE A 150 -6.79 9.68 -3.60
N LEU A 151 -5.50 9.95 -3.44
CA LEU A 151 -4.67 9.32 -2.42
C LEU A 151 -5.12 9.70 -1.01
N SER A 152 -5.46 10.97 -0.78
CA SER A 152 -6.07 11.43 0.47
C SER A 152 -7.38 10.68 0.75
N GLN A 153 -8.26 10.52 -0.25
CA GLN A 153 -9.50 9.77 -0.09
C GLN A 153 -9.26 8.30 0.26
N GLY A 154 -8.32 7.63 -0.42
CA GLY A 154 -7.92 6.26 -0.12
C GLY A 154 -7.42 6.10 1.32
N ILE A 155 -6.59 7.03 1.80
CA ILE A 155 -6.08 7.00 3.18
C ILE A 155 -7.21 7.16 4.19
N ARG A 156 -8.23 8.01 3.94
CA ARG A 156 -9.34 8.21 4.90
C ARG A 156 -10.02 6.89 5.30
N SER A 157 -10.11 5.94 4.37
CA SER A 157 -10.79 4.67 4.62
C SER A 157 -10.02 3.74 5.55
N VAL A 158 -8.69 3.78 5.51
CA VAL A 158 -7.77 2.91 6.28
C VAL A 158 -7.08 3.59 7.46
N ARG A 159 -7.09 4.93 7.54
CA ARG A 159 -6.30 5.75 8.49
C ARG A 159 -6.38 5.27 9.92
N GLU A 160 -7.59 5.06 10.45
CA GLU A 160 -7.77 4.66 11.86
C GLU A 160 -7.05 3.34 12.15
N ARG A 161 -7.27 2.33 11.29
CA ARG A 161 -6.64 1.00 11.45
C ARG A 161 -5.14 1.04 11.21
N LEU A 162 -4.69 1.83 10.24
CA LEU A 162 -3.27 2.06 9.99
C LEU A 162 -2.58 2.66 11.22
N CYS A 163 -3.12 3.75 11.78
CA CYS A 163 -2.52 4.39 12.94
C CYS A 163 -2.60 3.48 14.18
N GLU A 164 -3.63 2.63 14.35
CA GLU A 164 -3.70 1.64 15.45
C GLU A 164 -2.54 0.62 15.41
N GLN A 165 -2.03 0.28 14.23
CA GLN A 165 -0.92 -0.70 14.11
C GLN A 165 0.40 -0.17 14.66
N VAL A 166 0.57 1.15 14.81
CA VAL A 166 1.78 1.77 15.37
C VAL A 166 2.10 1.26 16.77
N ILE A 167 1.07 0.94 17.57
CA ILE A 167 1.21 0.46 18.93
C ILE A 167 1.12 -1.08 19.04
N ASP A 168 1.22 -1.83 17.93
CA ASP A 168 1.25 -3.29 17.96
C ASP A 168 2.46 -3.78 18.78
N LEU A 169 2.24 -4.79 19.62
CA LEU A 169 3.27 -5.36 20.49
C LEU A 169 4.41 -6.04 19.71
N ARG A 170 4.21 -6.32 18.42
CA ARG A 170 5.26 -6.82 17.53
C ARG A 170 5.92 -5.66 16.82
N SER A 171 7.21 -5.52 17.07
CA SER A 171 8.05 -4.47 16.47
C SER A 171 8.07 -4.49 14.94
N SER A 172 7.88 -5.64 14.28
CA SER A 172 7.75 -5.70 12.82
C SER A 172 6.49 -4.99 12.31
N VAL A 173 5.33 -5.27 12.90
CA VAL A 173 4.05 -4.64 12.52
C VAL A 173 4.09 -3.13 12.81
N SER A 174 4.57 -2.75 14.00
CA SER A 174 4.71 -1.34 14.38
C SER A 174 5.65 -0.58 13.44
N ARG A 175 6.80 -1.17 13.07
CA ARG A 175 7.73 -0.58 12.09
C ARG A 175 7.10 -0.43 10.71
N GLU A 176 6.39 -1.44 10.23
CA GLU A 176 5.74 -1.37 8.92
C GLU A 176 4.65 -0.29 8.89
N ALA A 177 3.88 -0.14 9.97
CA ALA A 177 2.90 0.95 10.11
C ALA A 177 3.58 2.33 10.10
N CYS A 178 4.68 2.47 10.85
CA CYS A 178 5.51 3.67 10.87
C CYS A 178 6.07 4.00 9.46
N GLN A 179 6.60 3.01 8.75
CA GLN A 179 7.11 3.18 7.38
C GLN A 179 6.01 3.58 6.40
N ALA A 180 4.84 2.94 6.46
CA ALA A 180 3.69 3.32 5.65
C ALA A 180 3.28 4.78 5.91
N ILE A 181 3.22 5.21 7.17
CA ILE A 181 2.90 6.61 7.53
C ILE A 181 3.96 7.58 7.00
N GLN A 182 5.26 7.25 7.11
CA GLN A 182 6.34 8.06 6.56
C GLN A 182 6.23 8.22 5.05
N MET A 183 5.99 7.12 4.33
CA MET A 183 5.79 7.16 2.88
C MET A 183 4.60 8.03 2.49
N LEU A 184 3.48 7.92 3.23
CA LEU A 184 2.30 8.75 2.99
C LEU A 184 2.56 10.24 3.27
N ALA A 185 3.22 10.57 4.38
CA ALA A 185 3.58 11.95 4.72
C ALA A 185 4.52 12.56 3.67
N ASN A 186 5.53 11.81 3.24
CA ASN A 186 6.48 12.26 2.21
C ASN A 186 5.85 12.41 0.83
N THR A 187 4.84 11.60 0.51
CA THR A 187 4.14 11.64 -0.79
C THR A 187 3.08 12.74 -0.83
N LEU A 188 2.30 12.89 0.24
CA LEU A 188 1.19 13.85 0.30
C LEU A 188 1.60 15.25 0.76
N ARG A 189 2.73 15.39 1.45
CA ARG A 189 3.23 16.68 1.96
C ARG A 189 2.13 17.39 2.76
N ASP A 190 1.77 18.62 2.40
CA ASP A 190 0.80 19.44 3.12
C ASP A 190 -0.62 18.82 3.10
N ASP A 191 -0.98 17.99 2.11
CA ASP A 191 -2.26 17.27 2.07
C ASP A 191 -2.37 16.17 3.14
N PHE A 192 -1.25 15.74 3.73
CA PHE A 192 -1.27 14.80 4.85
C PHE A 192 -1.82 15.43 6.14
N ASN A 193 -1.97 16.76 6.21
CA ASN A 193 -2.39 17.48 7.42
C ASN A 193 -3.73 16.99 7.99
N GLY A 194 -4.70 16.64 7.12
CA GLY A 194 -5.98 16.08 7.56
C GLY A 194 -5.90 14.66 8.15
N HIS A 195 -4.75 14.00 8.02
CA HIS A 195 -4.48 12.65 8.50
C HIS A 195 -3.50 12.63 9.69
N ALA A 196 -2.60 13.61 9.77
CA ALA A 196 -1.55 13.70 10.78
C ALA A 196 -2.09 13.56 12.21
N GLU A 197 -3.16 14.29 12.54
CA GLU A 197 -3.79 14.33 13.87
C GLU A 197 -4.13 12.92 14.40
N TYR A 198 -4.65 12.04 13.54
CA TYR A 198 -5.04 10.68 13.92
C TYR A 198 -3.83 9.77 14.21
N CYS A 199 -2.72 9.99 13.52
CA CYS A 199 -1.53 9.17 13.67
C CYS A 199 -0.65 9.62 14.84
N LEU A 200 -0.64 10.92 15.16
CA LEU A 200 0.21 11.45 16.23
C LEU A 200 -0.13 10.93 17.61
N GLY A 201 -1.42 10.76 17.93
CA GLY A 201 -1.80 10.19 19.22
C GLY A 201 -1.19 8.81 19.47
N ASN A 202 -1.11 7.96 18.44
CA ASN A 202 -0.52 6.64 18.54
C ASN A 202 1.01 6.66 18.42
N LEU A 203 1.56 7.54 17.57
CA LEU A 203 3.00 7.74 17.44
C LEU A 203 3.64 8.25 18.73
N LEU A 204 3.06 9.27 19.36
CA LEU A 204 3.55 9.82 20.63
C LEU A 204 3.48 8.78 21.75
N LYS A 205 2.44 7.94 21.78
CA LYS A 205 2.40 6.80 22.71
C LYS A 205 3.52 5.82 22.46
N ALA A 206 3.84 5.56 21.20
CA ALA A 206 4.89 4.66 20.80
C ALA A 206 6.31 5.20 21.06
N THR A 207 6.54 6.51 21.08
CA THR A 207 7.90 7.08 21.29
C THR A 207 8.48 6.82 22.69
N TYR A 208 7.64 6.58 23.71
CA TYR A 208 8.10 6.32 25.07
C TYR A 208 7.91 4.87 25.55
N VAL A 209 7.63 3.93 24.63
CA VAL A 209 7.58 2.51 25.00
C VAL A 209 8.99 1.95 25.25
N THR A 210 9.08 0.93 26.09
CA THR A 210 10.35 0.29 26.46
C THR A 210 11.01 -0.47 25.32
N ILE A 211 10.24 -0.92 24.33
CA ILE A 211 10.76 -1.63 23.15
C ILE A 211 11.43 -0.61 22.21
N GLN A 212 12.76 -0.50 22.31
CA GLN A 212 13.56 0.49 21.57
C GLN A 212 13.31 0.52 20.07
N VAL A 213 13.11 -0.65 19.44
CA VAL A 213 12.83 -0.73 17.99
C VAL A 213 11.52 -0.02 17.63
N ILE A 214 10.51 -0.07 18.51
CA ILE A 214 9.22 0.60 18.31
C ILE A 214 9.37 2.09 18.57
N SER A 215 9.96 2.48 19.70
CA SER A 215 10.12 3.89 20.04
C SER A 215 10.98 4.66 19.03
N THR A 216 12.06 4.05 18.54
CA THR A 216 12.91 4.65 17.50
C THR A 216 12.18 4.79 16.17
N ALA A 217 11.36 3.81 15.78
CA ALA A 217 10.57 3.88 14.54
C ALA A 217 9.49 4.96 14.62
N ALA A 218 8.82 5.08 15.78
CA ALA A 218 7.85 6.13 16.04
C ALA A 218 8.50 7.52 16.03
N ASP A 219 9.66 7.69 16.70
CA ASP A 219 10.41 8.95 16.71
C ASP A 219 10.81 9.39 15.30
N THR A 220 11.41 8.46 14.53
CA THR A 220 11.77 8.71 13.12
C THR A 220 10.55 9.11 12.30
N THR A 221 9.40 8.49 12.56
CA THR A 221 8.14 8.79 11.84
C THR A 221 7.61 10.17 12.19
N VAL A 222 7.61 10.57 13.46
CA VAL A 222 7.21 11.91 13.89
C VAL A 222 8.12 12.97 13.25
N ARG A 223 9.43 12.74 13.25
CA ARG A 223 10.40 13.62 12.60
C ARG A 223 10.12 13.77 11.10
N SER A 224 10.03 12.65 10.39
CA SER A 224 9.74 12.61 8.95
C SER A 224 8.42 13.31 8.61
N MET A 225 7.39 13.12 9.45
CA MET A 225 6.13 13.86 9.33
C MET A 225 6.36 15.37 9.43
N ILE A 226 7.06 15.87 10.45
CA ILE A 226 7.32 17.31 10.61
C ILE A 226 8.12 17.88 9.42
N GLU A 227 9.17 17.16 9.01
CA GLU A 227 10.06 17.55 7.90
C GLU A 227 9.39 17.49 6.52
N SER A 228 8.33 16.70 6.37
CA SER A 228 7.60 16.56 5.10
C SER A 228 6.75 17.79 4.72
N THR A 229 6.56 18.76 5.61
CA THR A 229 5.74 19.97 5.37
C THR A 229 6.57 21.24 5.43
N ASN A 230 6.24 22.23 4.59
CA ASN A 230 6.93 23.53 4.64
C ASN A 230 6.31 24.48 5.68
N SER A 231 5.02 24.33 5.97
CA SER A 231 4.26 25.21 6.87
C SER A 231 4.05 24.65 8.28
N GLY A 232 4.47 23.41 8.53
CA GLY A 232 4.01 22.62 9.67
C GLY A 232 2.58 22.10 9.47
N TYR A 233 2.23 21.04 10.18
CA TYR A 233 0.84 20.60 10.32
C TYR A 233 0.12 21.54 11.29
N VAL A 234 -0.55 22.58 10.79
CA VAL A 234 -1.22 23.61 11.60
C VAL A 234 -2.20 23.03 12.63
N ARG A 235 -2.78 21.86 12.35
CA ARG A 235 -3.69 21.15 13.27
C ARG A 235 -2.99 20.44 14.42
N VAL A 236 -1.67 20.30 14.35
CA VAL A 236 -0.84 19.51 15.26
C VAL A 236 0.15 20.41 15.99
N ILE A 237 0.81 21.29 15.24
CA ILE A 237 1.77 22.27 15.74
C ILE A 237 1.12 23.62 15.46
N PRO A 238 0.45 24.24 16.46
CA PRO A 238 0.01 25.61 16.35
C PRO A 238 1.25 26.48 16.10
N LYS A 239 1.13 27.45 15.19
CA LYS A 239 2.16 28.48 15.02
C LYS A 239 2.19 29.44 16.20
#